data_AF-A0A0F9N824-F1
#
_entry.id   AF-A0A0F9N824-F1
#
_cell.length_a   1.000
_cell.length_b   1.000
_cell.length_c   1.000
_cell.angle_alpha   90.00
_cell.angle_beta   90.00
_cell.angle_gamma   90.00
#
_symmetry.space_group_name_H-M   'P 1'
#
loop_
_entity.id
_entity.type
_entity.pdbx_description
1 polymer ?
#
loop_
_entity_poly.entity_id
_entity_poly.type
_entity_poly.pdbx_seq_one_letter_code
_entity_poly.pdbx_strand_id
1 'polypeptide(L)'
;KSAAIVSAEGLPIASALPQGVDETRIAAMTAALLSLAERAVIEMEKGEFDQLYIKGTEGYLLVLQAGPNAVLTVSTTKEVRLGLIFLDCRRTCEKIAKLI
;
A
#
# COMPACT_ATOMS: atom_id res chain seq x y z
N LYS A 1 -7.48 -11.69 -0.37
CA LYS A 1 -7.63 -10.35 0.23
C LYS A 1 -6.65 -10.26 1.37
N SER A 2 -5.87 -9.19 1.43
CA SER A 2 -4.85 -9.01 2.46
C SER A 2 -4.58 -7.53 2.66
N ALA A 3 -4.12 -7.18 3.85
CA ALA A 3 -3.60 -5.85 4.14
C ALA A 3 -2.30 -5.96 4.93
N ALA A 4 -1.38 -5.03 4.72
CA ALA A 4 -0.14 -4.92 5.48
C ALA A 4 0.22 -3.45 5.66
N ILE A 5 0.80 -3.13 6.82
CA ILE A 5 1.43 -1.85 7.10
C ILE A 5 2.93 -2.12 7.07
N VAL A 6 3.64 -1.36 6.26
CA VAL A 6 5.08 -1.51 6.03
C VAL A 6 5.73 -0.16 6.28
N SER A 7 6.92 -0.13 6.86
CA SER A 7 7.68 1.11 6.98
C SER A 7 8.14 1.62 5.60
N ALA A 8 8.50 2.89 5.50
CA ALA A 8 9.14 3.42 4.28
C ALA A 8 10.40 2.61 3.88
N GLU A 9 11.13 2.10 4.87
CA GLU A 9 12.32 1.25 4.69
C GLU A 9 12.02 -0.23 4.35
N GLY A 10 10.75 -0.63 4.20
CA GLY A 10 10.40 -2.01 3.84
C GLY A 10 10.40 -3.01 4.99
N LEU A 11 10.26 -2.55 6.23
CA LEU A 11 10.09 -3.41 7.41
C LEU A 11 8.60 -3.64 7.70
N PRO A 12 8.16 -4.89 7.95
CA PRO A 12 6.79 -5.16 8.38
C PRO A 12 6.47 -4.45 9.72
N ILE A 13 5.34 -3.74 9.78
CA ILE A 13 4.82 -3.13 11.02
C ILE A 13 3.65 -3.97 11.55
N ALA A 14 2.69 -4.29 10.69
CA ALA A 14 1.53 -5.12 11.01
C ALA A 14 0.99 -5.76 9.74
N SER A 15 0.38 -6.94 9.84
CA SER A 15 -0.13 -7.64 8.66
C SER A 15 -1.39 -8.45 8.96
N ALA A 16 -2.31 -8.48 8.00
CA ALA A 16 -3.52 -9.28 7.99
C ALA A 16 -3.52 -10.10 6.69
N LEU A 17 -2.78 -11.21 6.72
CA LEU A 17 -2.46 -12.02 5.54
C LEU A 17 -3.07 -13.43 5.67
N PRO A 18 -3.38 -14.10 4.54
CA PRO A 18 -3.71 -15.51 4.54
C PRO A 18 -2.59 -16.38 5.13
N GLN A 19 -2.95 -17.54 5.66
CA GLN A 19 -1.99 -18.49 6.19
C GLN A 19 -0.99 -18.92 5.11
N GLY A 20 0.31 -18.94 5.44
CA GLY A 20 1.38 -19.30 4.50
C GLY A 20 1.90 -18.16 3.63
N VAL A 21 1.37 -16.94 3.76
CA VAL A 21 1.92 -15.74 3.13
C VAL A 21 2.97 -15.11 4.05
N ASP A 22 4.16 -14.88 3.52
CA ASP A 22 5.27 -14.25 4.24
C ASP A 22 5.16 -12.72 4.18
N GLU A 23 5.01 -12.10 5.34
CA GLU A 23 4.94 -10.65 5.47
C GLU A 23 6.22 -9.94 5.03
N THR A 24 7.38 -10.57 5.21
CA THR A 24 8.69 -10.04 4.79
C THR A 24 8.76 -9.88 3.28
N ARG A 25 8.18 -10.85 2.54
CA ARG A 25 8.11 -10.77 1.08
C ARG A 25 7.21 -9.63 0.62
N ILE A 26 6.06 -9.45 1.25
CA ILE A 26 5.14 -8.34 0.93
C ILE A 26 5.79 -7.00 1.25
N ALA A 27 6.50 -6.90 2.38
CA ALA A 27 7.20 -5.70 2.78
C ALA A 27 8.29 -5.31 1.78
N ALA A 28 9.13 -6.27 1.38
CA ALA A 28 10.17 -6.05 0.38
C ALA A 28 9.60 -5.62 -0.98
N MET A 29 8.53 -6.27 -1.45
CA MET A 29 7.84 -5.87 -2.69
C MET A 29 7.25 -4.46 -2.59
N THR A 30 6.64 -4.13 -1.45
CA THR A 30 6.04 -2.82 -1.21
C THR A 30 7.10 -1.72 -1.24
N ALA A 31 8.25 -1.92 -0.57
CA ALA A 31 9.35 -0.96 -0.56
C ALA A 31 9.91 -0.72 -1.97
N ALA A 32 10.17 -1.80 -2.72
CA ALA A 32 10.65 -1.68 -4.10
C ALA A 32 9.67 -0.92 -5.00
N LEU A 33 8.36 -1.17 -4.87
CA LEU A 33 7.33 -0.45 -5.62
C LEU A 33 7.24 1.02 -5.20
N LEU A 34 7.34 1.32 -3.91
CA LEU A 34 7.31 2.67 -3.37
C LEU A 34 8.48 3.51 -3.92
N SER A 35 9.71 3.00 -3.81
CA SER A 35 10.90 3.72 -4.30
C SER A 35 10.82 4.02 -5.80
N LEU A 36 10.28 3.09 -6.60
CA LEU A 36 10.07 3.31 -8.03
C LEU A 36 8.94 4.30 -8.30
N ALA A 37 7.84 4.22 -7.54
CA ALA A 37 6.69 5.10 -7.69
C ALA A 37 7.04 6.56 -7.31
N GLU A 38 7.73 6.78 -6.20
CA GLU A 38 8.22 8.09 -5.78
C GLU A 38 9.10 8.72 -6.86
N ARG A 39 10.07 7.95 -7.37
CA ARG A 39 10.94 8.42 -8.44
C ARG A 39 10.16 8.74 -9.72
N ALA A 40 9.22 7.90 -10.11
CA ALA A 40 8.40 8.13 -11.29
C ALA A 40 7.52 9.39 -11.15
N VAL A 41 6.92 9.62 -9.98
CA VAL A 41 6.09 10.82 -9.73
C VAL A 41 6.95 12.09 -9.81
N ILE A 42 8.16 12.08 -9.26
CA ILE A 42 9.10 13.20 -9.33
C ILE A 42 9.55 13.45 -10.78
N GLU A 43 10.05 12.42 -11.47
CA GLU A 43 10.55 12.53 -12.85
C GLU A 43 9.46 12.95 -13.84
N MET A 44 8.21 12.57 -13.58
CA MET A 44 7.06 12.96 -14.40
C MET A 44 6.45 14.30 -13.99
N GLU A 45 7.04 15.04 -13.04
CA GLU A 45 6.53 16.31 -12.52
C GLU A 45 5.08 16.20 -12.02
N LYS A 46 4.82 15.21 -11.16
CA LYS A 46 3.51 14.94 -10.55
C LYS A 46 3.47 15.23 -9.05
N GLY A 47 4.51 15.87 -8.51
CA GLY A 47 4.60 16.28 -7.12
C GLY A 47 5.17 15.18 -6.23
N GLU A 48 4.49 14.91 -5.11
CA GLU A 48 4.86 13.86 -4.15
C GLU A 48 4.00 12.61 -4.35
N PHE A 49 4.53 11.46 -3.96
CA PHE A 49 3.79 10.20 -4.02
C PHE A 49 2.62 10.22 -3.02
N ASP A 50 1.37 10.03 -3.51
CA ASP A 50 0.17 9.86 -2.66
C ASP A 50 -0.21 8.36 -2.57
N GLN A 51 -0.34 7.72 -3.73
CA GLN A 51 -0.81 6.34 -3.84
C GLN A 51 -0.42 5.67 -5.17
N LEU A 52 -0.27 4.35 -5.13
CA LEU A 52 -0.10 3.46 -6.27
C LEU A 52 -1.29 2.51 -6.40
N TYR A 53 -1.70 2.27 -7.64
CA TYR A 53 -2.74 1.30 -7.98
C TYR A 53 -2.27 0.39 -9.12
N ILE A 54 -2.27 -0.91 -8.87
CA ILE A 54 -1.93 -1.94 -9.85
C ILE A 54 -3.15 -2.82 -10.09
N LYS A 55 -3.58 -2.90 -11.34
CA LYS A 55 -4.64 -3.81 -11.79
C LYS A 55 -4.02 -5.10 -12.29
N GLY A 56 -4.33 -6.20 -11.62
CA GLY A 56 -4.10 -7.56 -12.10
C GLY A 56 -5.37 -8.15 -12.73
N THR A 57 -5.24 -9.31 -13.37
CA THR A 57 -6.39 -10.05 -13.92
C THR A 57 -7.36 -10.52 -12.84
N GLU A 58 -6.87 -10.81 -11.64
CA GLU A 58 -7.64 -11.35 -10.51
C GLU A 58 -7.95 -10.33 -9.40
N GLY A 59 -7.58 -9.07 -9.59
CA GLY A 59 -7.90 -8.03 -8.63
C GLY A 59 -6.93 -6.87 -8.65
N TYR A 60 -6.81 -6.21 -7.50
CA TYR A 60 -6.09 -4.94 -7.41
C TYR A 60 -5.15 -4.94 -6.22
N LEU A 61 -3.97 -4.36 -6.41
CA LEU A 61 -3.02 -4.03 -5.37
C LEU A 61 -3.00 -2.51 -5.21
N LEU A 62 -3.22 -2.06 -3.99
CA LEU A 62 -3.23 -0.66 -3.58
C LEU A 62 -2.07 -0.45 -2.61
N VAL A 63 -1.30 0.61 -2.80
CA VAL A 63 -0.28 1.06 -1.85
C VAL A 63 -0.52 2.54 -1.60
N LEU A 64 -0.79 2.93 -0.36
CA LEU A 64 -1.10 4.31 0.00
C LEU A 64 -0.18 4.77 1.12
N GLN A 65 0.24 6.04 1.08
CA GLN A 65 0.97 6.63 2.19
C GLN A 65 0.10 6.66 3.45
N ALA A 66 0.67 6.29 4.59
CA ALA A 66 -0.01 6.17 5.88
C ALA A 66 0.77 6.90 6.98
N GLY A 67 0.99 8.20 6.78
CA GLY A 67 1.89 9.01 7.60
C GLY A 67 3.30 9.09 7.01
N PRO A 68 4.26 9.72 7.71
CA PRO A 68 5.59 10.00 7.14
C PRO A 68 6.45 8.74 6.97
N ASN A 69 6.25 7.72 7.82
CA ASN A 69 7.17 6.58 7.92
C ASN A 69 6.52 5.24 7.60
N ALA A 70 5.29 5.22 7.09
CA ALA A 70 4.58 3.98 6.80
C ALA A 70 3.69 4.07 5.56
N VAL A 71 3.46 2.90 4.97
CA VAL A 71 2.56 2.70 3.84
C VAL A 71 1.60 1.55 4.13
N LEU A 72 0.37 1.70 3.67
CA LEU A 72 -0.68 0.69 3.71
C LEU A 72 -0.76 -0.02 2.36
N THR A 73 -0.48 -1.32 2.34
CA THR A 73 -0.61 -2.19 1.17
C THR A 73 -1.86 -3.05 1.29
N VAL A 74 -2.75 -3.03 0.29
CA VAL A 74 -4.01 -3.79 0.28
C VAL A 74 -4.18 -4.55 -1.02
N SER A 75 -4.45 -5.85 -0.93
CA SER A 75 -4.82 -6.70 -2.07
C SER A 75 -6.30 -7.06 -2.03
N THR A 76 -6.99 -6.87 -3.14
CA THR A 76 -8.44 -7.07 -3.31
C THR A 76 -8.73 -8.01 -4.50
N THR A 77 -9.98 -8.44 -4.63
CA THR A 77 -10.44 -9.24 -5.79
C THR A 77 -10.94 -8.31 -6.91
N LYS A 78 -11.10 -8.84 -8.12
CA LYS A 78 -11.56 -8.06 -9.30
C LYS A 78 -12.98 -7.53 -9.18
N GLU A 79 -13.84 -8.15 -8.38
CA GLU A 79 -15.24 -7.76 -8.15
C GLU A 79 -15.41 -6.64 -7.11
N VAL A 80 -14.29 -6.13 -6.55
CA VAL A 80 -14.37 -5.14 -5.48
C VAL A 80 -14.90 -3.80 -6.00
N ARG A 81 -15.70 -3.13 -5.16
CA ARG A 81 -16.15 -1.76 -5.42
C ARG A 81 -14.99 -0.79 -5.11
N LEU A 82 -14.16 -0.51 -6.11
CA LEU A 82 -12.92 0.27 -5.96
C LEU A 82 -13.12 1.60 -5.22
N GLY A 83 -14.16 2.37 -5.54
CA GLY A 83 -14.43 3.64 -4.86
C GLY A 83 -14.62 3.50 -3.34
N LEU A 84 -15.28 2.43 -2.89
CA LEU A 84 -15.45 2.15 -1.45
C LEU A 84 -14.14 1.74 -0.80
N ILE A 85 -13.33 0.93 -1.49
CA ILE A 85 -12.02 0.52 -0.97
C ILE A 85 -11.08 1.72 -0.83
N PHE A 86 -11.05 2.65 -1.78
CA PHE A 86 -10.24 3.86 -1.65
C PHE A 86 -10.68 4.70 -0.45
N LEU A 87 -12.00 4.85 -0.23
CA LEU A 87 -12.53 5.57 0.92
C LEU A 87 -12.09 4.92 2.25
N ASP A 88 -12.21 3.59 2.35
CA ASP A 88 -11.81 2.86 3.55
C ASP A 88 -10.29 2.87 3.76
N CYS A 89 -9.49 2.77 2.70
CA CYS A 89 -8.04 2.87 2.76
C CYS A 89 -7.59 4.24 3.25
N ARG A 90 -8.12 5.34 2.69
CA ARG A 90 -7.78 6.71 3.13
C ARG A 90 -8.07 6.93 4.62
N ARG A 91 -9.26 6.53 5.09
CA ARG A 91 -9.63 6.59 6.52
C ARG A 91 -8.71 5.73 7.38
N THR A 92 -8.24 4.60 6.87
CA THR A 92 -7.33 3.71 7.58
C THR A 92 -5.93 4.33 7.66
N CYS A 93 -5.41 4.90 6.57
CA CYS A 93 -4.16 5.65 6.55
C CYS A 93 -4.16 6.81 7.56
N GLU A 94 -5.26 7.58 7.65
CA GLU A 94 -5.39 8.66 8.65
C GLU A 94 -5.35 8.15 10.09
N LYS A 95 -5.90 6.96 10.35
CA LYS A 95 -5.85 6.33 11.68
C LYS A 95 -4.44 5.83 11.98
N ILE A 96 -3.79 5.18 11.02
CA ILE A 96 -2.42 4.71 11.14
C ILE A 96 -1.49 5.90 11.42
N ALA A 97 -1.57 6.97 10.63
CA ALA A 97 -0.74 8.17 10.79
C ALA A 97 -0.88 8.87 12.15
N LYS A 98 -1.94 8.59 12.93
CA LYS A 98 -2.12 9.11 14.30
C LYS A 98 -1.51 8.21 15.37
N LEU A 99 -1.16 6.98 15.04
CA LEU A 99 -0.64 5.97 15.96
C LEU A 99 0.88 5.82 15.90
N ILE A 100 1.51 6.29 14.81
CA ILE A 100 2.95 6.22 14.56
C ILE A 100 3.57 7.60 14.41
#